data_AF-A0A6I6GH12-F1
#
_entry.id   AF-A0A6I6GH12-F1
#
_cell.length_a   1.000
_cell.length_b   1.000
_cell.length_c   1.000
_cell.angle_alpha   90.00
_cell.angle_beta   90.00
_cell.angle_gamma   90.00
#
_symmetry.space_group_name_H-M   'P 1'
#
loop_
_entity.id
_entity.type
_entity.pdbx_description
1 polymer ?
#
loop_
_entity_poly.entity_id
_entity_poly.type
_entity_poly.pdbx_seq_one_letter_code
_entity_poly.pdbx_strand_id
1 'polypeptide(L)'
;MTFVDITQRKIAEETLVTNEAKFRRIAEQMTDMVWIGDLQYKASYVSPSVEKIYGLTVEEYFTTPLEKRFPQHSIDTFKTLHQKLLAELEANPALQSREVTMEIEAYRKDGTPIWVKSTTKILGATTTTNPLASWV
;
A
#
# COMPACT_ATOMS: atom_id res chain seq x y z
N MET A 1 2.06 45.88 -6.01
CA MET A 1 2.22 44.68 -5.16
C MET A 1 0.92 43.91 -5.23
N THR A 2 0.90 42.78 -5.94
CA THR A 2 -0.28 41.92 -6.09
C THR A 2 -0.34 40.97 -4.90
N PHE A 3 -1.38 41.06 -4.09
CA PHE A 3 -1.65 40.11 -3.01
C PHE A 3 -2.54 38.99 -3.57
N VAL A 4 -2.11 37.74 -3.44
CA VAL A 4 -2.89 36.56 -3.82
C VAL A 4 -3.48 35.94 -2.56
N ASP A 5 -4.79 35.82 -2.50
CA ASP A 5 -5.49 35.13 -1.42
C ASP A 5 -5.19 33.62 -1.50
N ILE A 6 -4.59 33.08 -0.44
CA ILE A 6 -4.22 31.66 -0.31
C ILE A 6 -5.03 30.93 0.77
N THR A 7 -6.09 31.55 1.30
CA THR A 7 -6.87 31.03 2.44
C THR A 7 -7.43 29.65 2.15
N GLN A 8 -8.01 29.46 0.96
CA GLN A 8 -8.56 28.17 0.52
C GLN A 8 -7.48 27.09 0.40
N ARG A 9 -6.29 27.45 -0.09
CA ARG A 9 -5.16 26.53 -0.20
C ARG A 9 -4.69 26.06 1.17
N LYS A 10 -4.61 26.98 2.13
CA LYS A 10 -4.19 26.69 3.51
C LYS A 10 -5.18 25.78 4.25
N ILE A 11 -6.47 26.03 4.11
CA ILE A 11 -7.52 25.17 4.70
C ILE A 11 -7.46 23.75 4.11
N ALA A 12 -7.23 23.63 2.81
CA ALA A 12 -7.09 22.33 2.15
C ALA A 12 -5.82 21.59 2.61
N GLU A 13 -4.68 22.28 2.72
CA GLU A 13 -3.42 21.73 3.26
C GLU A 13 -3.62 21.21 4.71
N GLU A 14 -4.21 22.01 5.59
CA GLU A 14 -4.45 21.62 7.00
C GLU A 14 -5.43 20.46 7.15
N THR A 15 -6.48 20.43 6.33
CA THR A 15 -7.45 19.34 6.32
C THR A 15 -6.80 18.03 5.86
N LEU A 16 -5.93 18.09 4.84
CA LEU A 16 -5.17 16.93 4.36
C LEU A 16 -4.25 16.38 5.46
N VAL A 17 -3.46 17.25 6.10
CA VAL A 17 -2.55 16.87 7.19
C VAL A 17 -3.31 16.24 8.36
N THR A 18 -4.44 16.84 8.74
CA THR A 18 -5.27 16.35 9.85
C THR A 18 -5.86 14.98 9.54
N ASN A 19 -6.36 14.79 8.32
CA ASN A 19 -6.91 13.51 7.89
C ASN A 19 -5.84 12.43 7.82
N GLU A 20 -4.66 12.73 7.30
CA GLU A 20 -3.55 11.77 7.24
C GLU A 20 -3.12 11.34 8.64
N ALA A 21 -2.94 12.29 9.57
CA ALA A 21 -2.59 11.98 10.95
C ALA A 21 -3.65 11.08 11.62
N LYS A 22 -4.94 11.29 11.30
CA LYS A 22 -6.03 10.47 11.78
C LYS A 22 -5.98 9.05 11.20
N PHE A 23 -5.81 8.90 9.89
CA PHE A 23 -5.71 7.58 9.24
C PHE A 23 -4.49 6.81 9.73
N ARG A 24 -3.36 7.49 9.91
CA ARG A 24 -2.13 6.92 10.45
C ARG A 24 -2.35 6.36 11.85
N ARG A 25 -2.96 7.12 12.76
CA ARG A 25 -3.28 6.66 14.13
C ARG A 25 -4.20 5.43 14.15
N ILE A 26 -5.16 5.36 13.23
CA ILE A 26 -6.05 4.20 13.13
C ILE A 26 -5.25 2.98 12.69
N ALA A 27 -4.43 3.12 11.65
CA ALA A 27 -3.58 2.03 11.15
C ALA A 27 -2.54 1.54 12.18
N GLU A 28 -2.01 2.44 13.02
CA GLU A 28 -1.09 2.12 14.11
C GLU A 28 -1.72 1.26 15.22
N GLN A 29 -3.04 1.38 15.41
CA GLN A 29 -3.78 0.62 16.43
C GLN A 29 -4.30 -0.72 15.90
N MET A 30 -4.33 -0.93 14.58
CA MET A 30 -4.77 -2.19 13.98
C MET A 30 -3.71 -3.28 14.12
N THR A 31 -4.15 -4.51 14.36
CA THR A 31 -3.25 -5.68 14.35
C THR A 31 -2.84 -6.04 12.92
N ASP A 32 -3.71 -5.78 11.95
CA ASP A 32 -3.47 -6.08 10.55
C ASP A 32 -2.49 -5.07 9.94
N MET A 33 -1.63 -5.57 9.05
CA MET A 33 -0.73 -4.72 8.27
C MET A 33 -1.51 -4.08 7.12
N VAL A 34 -1.48 -2.75 7.06
CA VAL A 34 -1.99 -1.98 5.93
C VAL A 34 -0.80 -1.62 5.05
N TRP A 35 -0.93 -1.81 3.75
CA TRP A 35 0.09 -1.39 2.79
C TRP A 35 -0.56 -0.71 1.59
N ILE A 36 0.17 0.24 1.01
CA ILE A 36 -0.20 0.94 -0.23
C ILE A 36 1.04 0.91 -1.11
N GLY A 37 0.87 0.67 -2.40
CA GLY A 37 1.96 0.66 -3.35
C GLY A 37 1.49 0.89 -4.77
N ASP A 38 2.44 1.03 -5.68
CA ASP A 38 2.17 1.06 -7.11
C ASP A 38 1.98 -0.36 -7.68
N LEU A 39 1.66 -0.42 -8.98
CA LEU A 39 1.49 -1.68 -9.70
C LEU A 39 2.82 -2.42 -9.91
N GLN A 40 3.96 -1.79 -9.64
CA GLN A 40 5.29 -2.40 -9.69
C GLN A 40 5.72 -2.98 -8.33
N TYR A 41 4.77 -3.09 -7.38
CA TYR A 41 4.97 -3.59 -6.02
C TYR A 41 5.89 -2.73 -5.16
N LYS A 42 6.14 -1.49 -5.58
CA LYS A 42 6.84 -0.53 -4.75
C LYS A 42 5.84 0.03 -3.75
N ALA A 43 5.95 -0.43 -2.52
CA ALA A 43 5.18 0.13 -1.43
C ALA A 43 5.52 1.62 -1.27
N SER A 44 4.49 2.45 -1.13
CA SER A 44 4.59 3.87 -0.73
C SER A 44 4.22 4.07 0.73
N TYR A 45 3.49 3.12 1.33
CA TYR A 45 3.14 3.12 2.74
C TYR A 45 3.05 1.69 3.27
N VAL A 46 3.49 1.50 4.50
CA VAL A 46 3.23 0.29 5.30
C VAL A 46 2.97 0.72 6.74
N SER A 47 1.96 0.13 7.39
CA SER A 47 1.66 0.44 8.79
C SER A 47 2.69 -0.18 9.74
N PRO A 48 2.94 0.42 10.93
CA PRO A 48 3.91 -0.12 11.90
C PRO A 48 3.62 -1.54 12.39
N SER A 49 2.39 -2.03 12.20
CA SER A 49 2.00 -3.42 12.49
C SER A 49 2.81 -4.46 11.72
N VAL A 50 3.52 -4.05 10.66
CA VAL A 50 4.54 -4.87 9.99
C VAL A 50 5.59 -5.44 10.94
N GLU A 51 5.97 -4.70 11.99
CA GLU A 51 6.93 -5.17 13.00
C GLU A 51 6.39 -6.38 13.77
N LYS A 52 5.11 -6.36 14.12
CA LYS A 52 4.48 -7.46 14.86
C LYS A 52 4.28 -8.70 14.00
N ILE A 53 3.92 -8.50 12.73
CA ILE A 53 3.60 -9.60 11.80
C ILE A 53 4.89 -10.23 11.24
N TYR A 54 5.77 -9.39 10.67
CA TYR A 54 6.97 -9.82 9.95
C TYR A 54 8.26 -9.69 10.78
N GLY A 55 8.27 -9.01 11.92
CA GLY A 55 9.50 -8.74 12.67
C GLY A 55 10.42 -7.72 11.99
N LEU A 56 9.96 -7.06 10.94
CA LEU A 56 10.69 -6.05 10.18
C LEU A 56 10.22 -4.66 10.60
N THR A 57 11.15 -3.72 10.79
CA THR A 57 10.81 -2.30 10.87
C THR A 57 10.21 -1.81 9.55
N VAL A 58 9.52 -0.67 9.59
CA VAL A 58 8.95 -0.03 8.39
C VAL A 58 10.05 0.21 7.34
N GLU A 59 11.21 0.72 7.76
CA GLU A 59 12.36 1.00 6.91
C GLU A 59 12.97 -0.28 6.32
N GLU A 60 13.09 -1.33 7.14
CA GLU A 60 13.55 -2.63 6.68
C GLU A 60 12.57 -3.23 5.65
N TYR A 61 11.27 -3.07 5.83
CA TYR A 61 10.28 -3.59 4.89
C TYR A 61 10.45 -3.00 3.49
N PHE A 62 10.73 -1.69 3.38
CA PHE A 62 10.96 -1.02 2.09
C PHE A 62 12.27 -1.42 1.42
N THR A 63 13.29 -1.80 2.20
CA THR A 63 14.63 -2.13 1.70
C THR A 63 14.86 -3.63 1.54
N THR A 64 14.00 -4.46 2.15
CA THR A 64 14.10 -5.92 2.07
C THR A 64 13.50 -6.44 0.76
N PRO A 65 14.31 -7.13 -0.08
CA PRO A 65 13.84 -7.72 -1.33
C PRO A 65 12.67 -8.69 -1.11
N LEU A 66 11.79 -8.82 -2.10
CA LEU A 66 10.62 -9.71 -2.03
C LEU A 66 11.04 -11.16 -1.78
N GLU A 67 12.16 -11.59 -2.35
CA GLU A 67 12.70 -12.95 -2.25
C GLU A 67 13.15 -13.32 -0.84
N LYS A 68 13.44 -12.32 0.00
CA LYS A 68 13.73 -12.53 1.43
C LYS A 68 12.47 -12.54 2.30
N ARG A 69 11.36 -12.05 1.77
CA ARG A 69 10.08 -11.95 2.48
C ARG A 69 9.10 -13.05 2.09
N PHE A 70 9.24 -13.63 0.91
CA PHE A 70 8.31 -14.62 0.39
C PHE A 70 9.05 -15.76 -0.31
N PRO A 71 8.57 -17.01 -0.18
CA PRO A 71 9.05 -18.11 -1.01
C PRO A 71 8.69 -17.89 -2.48
N GLN A 72 9.48 -18.47 -3.37
CA GLN A 72 9.36 -18.26 -4.82
C GLN A 72 7.95 -18.55 -5.36
N HIS A 73 7.33 -19.66 -4.92
CA HIS A 73 5.97 -20.01 -5.36
C HIS A 73 4.92 -18.95 -4.97
N SER A 74 5.10 -18.26 -3.84
CA SER A 74 4.20 -17.19 -3.41
C SER A 74 4.41 -15.93 -4.24
N ILE A 75 5.66 -15.62 -4.60
CA ILE A 75 6.00 -14.53 -5.54
C ILE A 75 5.38 -14.80 -6.92
N ASP A 76 5.50 -16.02 -7.44
CA ASP A 76 4.97 -16.41 -8.75
C ASP A 76 3.44 -16.35 -8.77
N THR A 77 2.81 -16.80 -7.69
CA THR A 77 1.36 -16.70 -7.48
C THR A 77 0.90 -15.24 -7.54
N PHE A 78 1.60 -14.36 -6.80
CA PHE A 78 1.30 -12.93 -6.74
C PHE A 78 1.47 -12.26 -8.11
N LYS A 79 2.59 -12.55 -8.81
CA LYS A 79 2.86 -12.02 -10.16
C LYS A 79 1.80 -12.44 -11.18
N THR A 80 1.42 -13.71 -11.19
CA THR A 80 0.41 -14.26 -12.11
C THR A 80 -0.94 -13.59 -11.88
N LEU A 81 -1.36 -13.47 -10.62
CA LEU A 81 -2.61 -12.81 -10.28
C LEU A 81 -2.61 -11.34 -10.67
N HIS A 82 -1.52 -10.63 -10.38
CA HIS A 82 -1.38 -9.22 -10.72
C HIS A 82 -1.45 -9.00 -12.23
N GLN A 83 -0.73 -9.79 -13.04
CA GLN A 83 -0.80 -9.71 -14.50
C GLN A 83 -2.23 -9.92 -15.02
N LYS A 84 -2.95 -10.90 -14.47
CA LYS A 84 -4.34 -11.14 -14.82
C LYS A 84 -5.23 -9.95 -14.48
N LEU A 85 -5.06 -9.36 -13.30
CA LEU A 85 -5.82 -8.20 -12.86
C LEU A 85 -5.56 -6.98 -13.73
N LEU A 86 -4.31 -6.71 -14.12
CA LEU A 86 -3.98 -5.62 -15.03
C LEU A 86 -4.66 -5.81 -16.39
N ALA A 87 -4.57 -7.00 -16.97
CA ALA A 87 -5.20 -7.29 -18.26
C ALA A 87 -6.74 -7.12 -18.20
N GLU A 88 -7.38 -7.52 -17.10
CA GLU A 88 -8.82 -7.31 -16.88
C GLU A 88 -9.18 -5.81 -16.77
N LEU A 89 -8.37 -5.02 -16.05
CA LEU A 89 -8.57 -3.57 -15.91
C LEU A 89 -8.37 -2.82 -17.23
N GLU A 90 -7.39 -3.23 -18.03
CA GLU A 90 -7.18 -2.68 -19.38
C GLU A 90 -8.36 -3.01 -20.30
N ALA A 91 -8.88 -4.24 -20.22
CA ALA A 91 -10.02 -4.67 -21.04
C ALA A 91 -11.35 -3.99 -20.65
N ASN A 92 -11.50 -3.60 -19.39
CA ASN A 92 -12.69 -2.91 -18.91
C ASN A 92 -12.35 -1.84 -17.86
N PRO A 93 -12.02 -0.61 -18.28
CA PRO A 93 -11.69 0.50 -17.38
C PRO A 93 -12.84 0.90 -16.43
N ALA A 94 -14.07 0.47 -16.71
CA ALA A 94 -15.22 0.67 -15.82
C ALA A 94 -15.28 -0.34 -14.66
N LEU A 95 -14.36 -1.32 -14.61
CA LEU A 95 -14.07 -2.09 -13.39
C LEU A 95 -13.48 -1.14 -12.34
N GLN A 96 -14.37 -0.43 -11.66
CA GLN A 96 -14.06 0.39 -10.50
C GLN A 96 -13.64 -0.53 -9.35
N SER A 97 -12.35 -0.83 -9.28
CA SER A 97 -11.66 -1.53 -8.20
C SER A 97 -12.15 -2.96 -7.89
N ARG A 98 -11.31 -3.94 -8.17
CA ARG A 98 -11.50 -5.32 -7.71
C ARG A 98 -10.77 -5.53 -6.39
N GLU A 99 -11.46 -6.14 -5.45
CA GLU A 99 -10.86 -6.66 -4.22
C GLU A 99 -10.47 -8.11 -4.44
N VAL A 100 -9.23 -8.44 -4.11
CA VAL A 100 -8.71 -9.80 -4.19
C VAL A 100 -8.14 -10.20 -2.84
N THR A 101 -8.61 -11.33 -2.33
CA THR A 101 -8.13 -11.92 -1.10
C THR A 101 -7.32 -13.16 -1.42
N MET A 102 -6.17 -13.31 -0.77
CA MET A 102 -5.29 -14.45 -0.93
C MET A 102 -4.61 -14.81 0.37
N GLU A 103 -4.32 -16.09 0.54
CA GLU A 103 -3.48 -16.60 1.62
C GLU A 103 -2.13 -16.94 0.99
N ILE A 104 -1.07 -16.30 1.49
CA ILE A 104 0.29 -16.43 0.96
C ILE A 104 1.22 -16.83 2.11
N GLU A 105 2.18 -17.68 1.79
CA GLU A 105 3.27 -17.99 2.70
C GLU A 105 4.30 -16.86 2.63
N ALA A 106 4.86 -16.48 3.77
CA ALA A 106 5.87 -15.45 3.89
C ALA A 106 6.89 -15.80 4.99
N TYR A 107 7.97 -15.04 5.07
CA TYR A 107 9.00 -15.17 6.09
C TYR A 107 9.00 -13.99 7.04
N ARG A 108 9.12 -14.27 8.34
CA ARG A 108 9.57 -13.27 9.31
C ARG A 108 11.04 -12.92 9.09
N LYS A 109 11.49 -11.83 9.72
CA LYS A 109 12.90 -11.39 9.74
C LYS A 109 13.87 -12.48 10.19
N ASP A 110 13.44 -13.37 11.10
CA ASP A 110 14.23 -14.49 11.60
C ASP A 110 14.20 -15.73 10.68
N GLY A 111 13.47 -15.69 9.56
CA GLY A 111 13.30 -16.78 8.62
C GLY A 111 12.14 -17.73 8.94
N THR A 112 11.40 -17.51 10.03
CA THR A 112 10.24 -18.35 10.39
C THR A 112 9.15 -18.22 9.32
N PRO A 113 8.64 -19.32 8.76
CA PRO A 113 7.53 -19.26 7.82
C PRO A 113 6.22 -18.89 8.54
N ILE A 114 5.44 -18.02 7.91
CA ILE A 114 4.13 -17.58 8.36
C ILE A 114 3.14 -17.59 7.22
N TRP A 115 1.89 -17.91 7.52
CA TRP A 115 0.78 -17.72 6.60
C TRP A 115 0.13 -16.37 6.87
N VAL A 116 -0.03 -15.57 5.82
CA VAL A 116 -0.69 -14.28 5.89
C VAL A 116 -1.85 -14.25 4.91
N LYS A 117 -3.00 -13.76 5.38
CA LYS A 117 -4.13 -13.44 4.52
C LYS A 117 -4.04 -11.98 4.12
N SER A 118 -3.91 -11.70 2.83
CA SER A 118 -3.87 -10.35 2.27
C SER A 118 -5.11 -10.08 1.45
N THR A 119 -5.81 -8.99 1.74
CA THR A 119 -6.89 -8.45 0.92
C THR A 119 -6.39 -7.16 0.26
N THR A 120 -6.30 -7.17 -1.06
CA THR A 120 -5.77 -6.05 -1.85
C THR A 120 -6.87 -5.52 -2.75
N LYS A 121 -7.10 -4.22 -2.67
CA LYS A 121 -7.98 -3.49 -3.60
C LYS A 121 -7.12 -2.74 -4.60
N ILE A 122 -7.34 -2.95 -5.88
CA ILE A 122 -6.69 -2.13 -6.90
C ILE A 122 -7.52 -0.86 -7.09
N LEU A 123 -6.93 0.29 -6.80
CA LEU A 123 -7.55 1.58 -7.10
C LEU A 123 -7.21 1.91 -8.56
N GLY A 124 -8.22 1.90 -9.43
CA GLY A 124 -8.07 2.45 -10.78
C GLY A 124 -7.72 3.94 -10.68
N ALA A 125 -7.01 4.48 -11.68
CA ALA A 125 -6.65 5.89 -11.72
C ALA A 125 -7.94 6.75 -11.74
N THR A 126 -8.46 7.10 -10.57
CA THR A 126 -9.41 8.17 -10.43
C THR A 126 -8.65 9.44 -10.78
N THR A 127 -9.25 10.29 -11.62
CA THR A 127 -8.84 11.68 -11.82
C THR A 127 -8.98 12.41 -10.48
N THR A 128 -8.04 12.17 -9.58
CA THR A 128 -7.85 12.87 -8.33
C THR A 128 -6.37 12.69 -8.09
N THR A 129 -5.64 13.76 -8.40
CA THR A 129 -4.29 14.06 -7.90
C THR A 129 -3.89 13.13 -6.79
N ASN A 130 -2.95 12.22 -7.08
CA ASN A 130 -2.29 11.35 -6.12
C ASN A 130 -1.96 12.17 -4.85
N PRO A 131 -2.72 12.04 -3.75
CA PRO A 131 -2.50 12.85 -2.55
C PRO A 131 -1.22 12.43 -1.81
N LEU A 132 -0.53 11.39 -2.31
CA LEU A 132 0.73 10.88 -1.79
C LEU A 132 1.93 11.13 -2.74
N ALA A 133 1.74 11.86 -3.85
CA ALA A 133 2.85 12.20 -4.77
C ALA A 133 3.80 13.28 -4.22
N SER A 134 3.46 13.93 -3.11
CA SER A 134 4.25 15.04 -2.53
C SER A 134 5.19 14.63 -1.39
N TRP A 135 5.49 13.34 -1.23
CA TRP A 135 6.37 12.80 -0.18
C TRP A 135 7.76 12.38 -0.69
N VAL A 136 8.30 13.11 -1.68
CA VAL A 136 9.70 13.00 -2.12
C VAL A 136 10.40 14.34 -1.91
#